data_AF-A0A4P9TCU1-F1
#
_entry.id   AF-A0A4P9TCU1-F1
#
_cell.length_a   1.000
_cell.length_b   1.000
_cell.length_c   1.000
_cell.angle_alpha   90.00
_cell.angle_beta   90.00
_cell.angle_gamma   90.00
#
_symmetry.space_group_name_H-M   'P 1'
#
loop_
_entity.id
_entity.type
_entity.pdbx_description
1 polymer ?
#
loop_
_entity_poly.entity_id
_entity_poly.type
_entity_poly.pdbx_seq_one_letter_code
_entity_poly.pdbx_strand_id
1 'polypeptide(L)'
;MREYKDNIFYYESGEKADPLEKNTVHGLVKTLKDTEFPVSRRFLEFCTGRSLPDSVTFEYETEVPAKRVSPDSAEQSILIGLSRTGGVRDGGGAGDSPQVDAQIQIQNSEGESLCDVFIEAKVRGSDLQRRQLEEYVDAFGISEQGEDGQSWDTIQWSDVYRLFEEARESASSCEVPSRDKYLLSEFNHRLLQKGMVRGTLGVSKTGGENGDKHRKRLLVGPKDPDSDPVLTFWAFSHREGQNQSSSIEVPEDCLQELFGEMALETRRKVFLEGDFERLQQWVVETTDLTLADFKDSGSTFAKAEREGYPEPAGIMLRFSNSDLFKINSYNVEKSNGWIYYPPILAPKEWESVFAELAGKLSDSQRERFIVDFDLDALWEAYLHDSPISTS
;
A
#
# COMPACT_ATOMS: atom_id res chain seq x y z
N MET A 1 30.01 7.93 -18.19
CA MET A 1 29.42 6.61 -17.81
C MET A 1 29.56 6.25 -16.32
N ARG A 2 30.29 7.02 -15.47
CA ARG A 2 30.35 6.81 -14.01
C ARG A 2 29.38 7.71 -13.19
N GLU A 3 28.98 8.88 -13.71
CA GLU A 3 28.28 9.94 -12.94
C GLU A 3 26.82 9.67 -12.54
N TYR A 4 26.15 8.64 -13.06
CA TYR A 4 24.76 8.32 -12.64
C TYR A 4 24.66 7.07 -11.76
N LYS A 5 25.79 6.38 -11.54
CA LYS A 5 25.88 5.32 -10.52
C LYS A 5 26.09 5.90 -9.11
N ASP A 6 26.21 7.21 -9.01
CA ASP A 6 26.25 7.92 -7.74
C ASP A 6 24.91 7.69 -7.03
N ASN A 7 25.00 7.24 -5.78
CA ASN A 7 23.90 6.66 -5.02
C ASN A 7 22.62 7.51 -5.13
N ILE A 8 21.53 6.89 -5.61
CA ILE A 8 20.16 7.46 -5.59
C ILE A 8 19.77 7.83 -4.16
N PHE A 9 20.30 7.09 -3.19
CA PHE A 9 20.05 7.27 -1.78
C PHE A 9 21.19 8.05 -1.12
N TYR A 10 20.81 9.09 -0.38
CA TYR A 10 21.70 9.76 0.55
C TYR A 10 22.13 8.76 1.66
N TYR A 11 23.34 8.85 2.17
CA TYR A 11 23.76 8.07 3.35
C TYR A 11 24.50 9.00 4.29
N GLU A 12 23.81 9.46 5.32
CA GLU A 12 24.42 10.30 6.34
C GLU A 12 25.36 9.43 7.19
N SER A 13 26.66 9.74 7.19
CA SER A 13 27.65 9.00 7.98
C SER A 13 27.56 9.41 9.45
N GLY A 14 26.85 8.65 10.28
CA GLY A 14 26.82 8.84 11.74
C GLY A 14 25.81 7.96 12.49
N GLU A 15 26.12 7.59 13.73
CA GLU A 15 25.36 6.68 14.62
C GLU A 15 24.01 7.23 15.15
N LYS A 16 23.22 7.92 14.33
CA LYS A 16 21.84 8.29 14.70
C LYS A 16 20.86 7.73 13.68
N ALA A 17 20.03 6.79 14.11
CA ALA A 17 18.76 6.47 13.45
C ALA A 17 17.96 7.78 13.31
N ASP A 18 17.51 8.23 12.14
CA ASP A 18 16.70 7.48 11.16
C ASP A 18 16.92 7.98 9.72
N PRO A 19 17.84 7.37 8.94
CA PRO A 19 18.08 7.78 7.56
C PRO A 19 17.04 7.22 6.59
N LEU A 20 16.12 6.33 6.99
CA LEU A 20 15.33 5.57 6.02
C LEU A 20 14.27 6.42 5.31
N GLU A 21 13.48 7.19 6.06
CA GLU A 21 12.43 8.06 5.51
C GLU A 21 13.03 9.11 4.59
N LYS A 22 13.97 9.89 5.13
CA LYS A 22 14.75 10.88 4.38
C LYS A 22 15.37 10.29 3.12
N ASN A 23 16.08 9.17 3.20
CA ASN A 23 16.73 8.57 2.05
C ASN A 23 15.75 8.14 0.96
N THR A 24 14.59 7.63 1.35
CA THR A 24 13.59 7.17 0.37
C THR A 24 12.94 8.33 -0.34
N VAL A 25 12.61 9.43 0.37
CA VAL A 25 12.08 10.63 -0.27
C VAL A 25 13.14 11.32 -1.14
N HIS A 26 14.38 11.42 -0.67
CA HIS A 26 15.48 11.89 -1.51
C HIS A 26 15.65 11.03 -2.76
N GLY A 27 15.52 9.71 -2.63
CA GLY A 27 15.55 8.78 -3.76
C GLY A 27 14.41 9.01 -4.75
N LEU A 28 13.20 9.26 -4.25
CA LEU A 28 12.03 9.61 -5.08
C LEU A 28 12.29 10.90 -5.86
N VAL A 29 12.63 11.97 -5.15
CA VAL A 29 12.88 13.30 -5.74
C VAL A 29 14.03 13.26 -6.73
N LYS A 30 15.14 12.57 -6.40
CA LYS A 30 16.27 12.39 -7.30
C LYS A 30 15.87 11.61 -8.56
N THR A 31 15.08 10.55 -8.42
CA THR A 31 14.59 9.77 -9.56
C THR A 31 13.71 10.63 -10.46
N LEU A 32 12.76 11.39 -9.90
CA LEU A 32 11.91 12.31 -10.66
C LEU A 32 12.71 13.41 -11.37
N LYS A 33 13.71 13.99 -10.69
CA LYS A 33 14.56 15.06 -11.22
C LYS A 33 15.53 14.59 -12.31
N ASP A 34 16.12 13.41 -12.14
CA ASP A 34 17.18 12.91 -13.02
C ASP A 34 16.64 12.08 -14.20
N THR A 35 15.38 11.62 -14.14
CA THR A 35 14.69 10.98 -15.28
C THR A 35 14.08 12.01 -16.22
N GLU A 36 13.75 11.60 -17.45
CA GLU A 36 13.09 12.46 -18.42
C GLU A 36 11.76 13.04 -17.91
N PHE A 37 11.43 14.23 -18.40
CA PHE A 37 10.20 14.99 -18.14
C PHE A 37 8.89 14.15 -18.12
N PRO A 38 8.69 13.12 -18.96
CA PRO A 38 7.48 12.30 -18.94
C PRO A 38 7.21 11.59 -17.62
N VAL A 39 8.24 11.20 -16.83
CA VAL A 39 8.04 10.49 -15.56
C VAL A 39 7.46 11.43 -14.51
N SER A 40 8.09 12.60 -14.34
CA SER A 40 7.61 13.63 -13.41
C SER A 40 6.22 14.13 -13.77
N ARG A 41 5.95 14.33 -15.06
CA ARG A 41 4.60 14.65 -15.54
C ARG A 41 3.60 13.56 -15.14
N ARG A 42 3.83 12.29 -15.49
CA ARG A 42 2.90 11.20 -15.16
C ARG A 42 2.65 11.08 -13.66
N PHE A 43 3.71 11.19 -12.86
CA PHE A 43 3.59 11.17 -11.40
C PHE A 43 2.70 12.31 -10.89
N LEU A 44 2.93 13.54 -11.34
CA LEU A 44 2.16 14.70 -10.90
C LEU A 44 0.73 14.70 -11.43
N GLU A 45 0.51 14.31 -12.69
CA GLU A 45 -0.83 14.16 -13.27
C GLU A 45 -1.63 13.08 -12.52
N PHE A 46 -0.99 11.98 -12.11
CA PHE A 46 -1.59 10.97 -11.25
C PHE A 46 -1.92 11.51 -9.85
N CYS A 47 -0.96 12.18 -9.20
CA CYS A 47 -1.15 12.71 -7.85
C CYS A 47 -2.22 13.80 -7.77
N THR A 48 -2.40 14.58 -8.83
CA THR A 48 -3.29 15.76 -8.84
C THR A 48 -4.61 15.50 -9.58
N GLY A 49 -4.73 14.38 -10.30
CA GLY A 49 -5.88 14.09 -11.16
C GLY A 49 -6.04 15.05 -12.35
N ARG A 50 -5.01 15.84 -12.67
CA ARG A 50 -5.07 16.93 -13.66
C ARG A 50 -4.06 16.71 -14.77
N SER A 51 -4.43 17.05 -15.99
CA SER A 51 -3.48 17.14 -17.10
C SER A 51 -2.64 18.41 -16.99
N LEU A 52 -1.32 18.30 -17.15
CA LEU A 52 -0.43 19.46 -17.13
C LEU A 52 -0.30 20.07 -18.53
N PRO A 53 -0.12 21.40 -18.66
CA PRO A 53 0.18 22.03 -19.95
C PRO A 53 1.44 21.44 -20.58
N ASP A 54 1.53 21.39 -21.92
CA ASP A 54 2.66 20.76 -22.64
C ASP A 54 4.03 21.34 -22.26
N SER A 55 4.09 22.65 -21.99
CA SER A 55 5.30 23.38 -21.65
C SER A 55 5.34 23.75 -20.16
N VAL A 56 5.76 22.80 -19.32
CA VAL A 56 6.04 23.04 -17.90
C VAL A 56 7.46 22.65 -17.53
N THR A 57 7.98 23.25 -16.46
CA THR A 57 9.24 22.88 -15.82
C THR A 57 8.99 22.54 -14.35
N PHE A 58 9.87 21.72 -13.77
CA PHE A 58 9.76 21.26 -12.39
C PHE A 58 10.99 21.67 -11.59
N GLU A 59 10.76 22.28 -10.43
CA GLU A 59 11.78 22.50 -9.42
C GLU A 59 11.50 21.62 -8.19
N TYR A 60 12.55 21.07 -7.60
CA TYR A 60 12.43 20.07 -6.54
C TYR A 60 13.22 20.51 -5.32
N GLU A 61 12.55 20.53 -4.17
CA GLU A 61 13.16 20.72 -2.85
C GLU A 61 12.82 19.53 -1.95
N THR A 62 13.76 19.12 -1.11
CA THR A 62 13.56 18.15 -0.02
C THR A 62 13.70 18.88 1.31
N GLU A 63 13.07 18.33 2.35
CA GLU A 63 13.18 18.87 3.70
C GLU A 63 12.71 20.33 3.82
N VAL A 64 11.49 20.59 3.34
CA VAL A 64 10.97 21.94 3.14
C VAL A 64 10.35 22.46 4.44
N PRO A 65 10.96 23.46 5.09
CA PRO A 65 10.38 24.05 6.30
C PRO A 65 9.14 24.87 5.91
N ALA A 66 8.18 24.96 6.82
CA ALA A 66 7.04 25.85 6.65
C ALA A 66 7.54 27.28 6.38
N LYS A 67 7.33 27.75 5.16
CA LYS A 67 7.42 29.17 4.82
C LYS A 67 6.01 29.71 5.03
N ARG A 68 5.85 30.78 5.83
CA ARG A 68 4.56 31.49 5.90
C ARG A 68 4.22 31.96 4.48
N VAL A 69 3.39 31.20 3.78
CA VAL A 69 2.89 31.56 2.46
C VAL A 69 2.10 32.84 2.65
N SER A 70 2.40 33.86 1.84
CA SER A 70 1.52 35.03 1.82
C SER A 70 0.19 34.60 1.22
N PRO A 71 -0.95 34.85 1.87
CA PRO A 71 -2.27 34.46 1.37
C PRO A 71 -2.67 35.13 0.03
N ASP A 72 -1.79 35.96 -0.53
CA ASP A 72 -1.98 36.71 -1.78
C ASP A 72 -1.32 36.06 -3.01
N SER A 73 -0.64 34.90 -2.87
CA SER A 73 -0.17 34.17 -4.05
C SER A 73 -1.37 33.50 -4.74
N ALA A 74 -1.63 33.83 -6.00
CA ALA A 74 -2.61 33.13 -6.84
C ALA A 74 -2.21 31.66 -7.18
N GLU A 75 -1.19 31.15 -6.51
CA GLU A 75 -0.54 29.86 -6.75
C GLU A 75 -1.32 28.75 -6.03
N GLN A 76 -1.69 27.71 -6.79
CA GLN A 76 -2.40 26.57 -6.24
C GLN A 76 -1.46 25.70 -5.42
N SER A 77 -1.83 25.40 -4.18
CA SER A 77 -1.04 24.53 -3.31
C SER A 77 -1.79 23.23 -3.01
N ILE A 78 -1.13 22.09 -3.21
CA ILE A 78 -1.67 20.73 -3.05
C ILE A 78 -0.79 19.96 -2.04
N LEU A 79 -1.42 19.20 -1.15
CA LEU A 79 -0.73 18.29 -0.23
C LEU A 79 -1.00 16.83 -0.61
N ILE A 80 0.06 16.06 -0.85
CA ILE A 80 0.01 14.64 -1.15
C ILE A 80 0.64 13.85 -0.01
N GLY A 81 -0.15 12.95 0.58
CA GLY A 81 0.32 12.00 1.57
C GLY A 81 0.69 10.65 0.93
N LEU A 82 1.92 10.21 1.12
CA LEU A 82 2.46 8.96 0.58
C LEU A 82 2.73 7.96 1.71
N SER A 83 2.13 6.78 1.66
CA SER A 83 2.33 5.73 2.68
C SER A 83 2.18 4.33 2.12
N ARG A 84 2.46 3.29 2.91
CA ARG A 84 2.34 1.90 2.41
C ARG A 84 0.91 1.57 1.96
N THR A 85 -0.11 2.11 2.63
CA THR A 85 -1.50 1.74 2.36
C THR A 85 -2.37 2.92 1.89
N GLY A 86 -1.80 4.12 1.78
CA GLY A 86 -2.56 5.36 1.49
C GLY A 86 -3.55 5.73 2.61
N GLY A 87 -3.48 5.07 3.77
CA GLY A 87 -4.41 5.33 4.86
C GLY A 87 -4.02 6.58 5.65
N VAL A 88 -5.03 7.32 6.11
CA VAL A 88 -4.88 8.34 7.16
C VAL A 88 -5.52 7.82 8.45
N ARG A 89 -4.81 7.96 9.56
CA ARG A 89 -5.30 7.67 10.91
C ARG A 89 -5.19 8.90 11.81
N ASP A 90 -6.02 8.95 12.83
CA ASP A 90 -5.91 9.96 13.86
C ASP A 90 -4.59 9.73 14.62
N GLY A 91 -3.83 10.80 14.85
CA GLY A 91 -2.43 10.67 15.26
C GLY A 91 -1.77 12.00 15.58
N GLY A 92 -0.47 11.97 15.87
CA GLY A 92 0.33 13.12 16.24
C GLY A 92 0.40 14.20 15.16
N GLY A 93 0.82 15.39 15.61
CA GLY A 93 1.09 16.53 14.75
C GLY A 93 2.52 16.52 14.20
N ALA A 94 2.79 17.46 13.29
CA ALA A 94 4.12 17.76 12.77
C ALA A 94 5.07 18.32 13.85
N GLY A 95 4.52 18.79 14.98
CA GLY A 95 5.27 19.37 16.09
C GLY A 95 5.43 20.88 15.96
N ASP A 96 6.32 21.49 16.76
CA ASP A 96 6.43 22.95 16.88
C ASP A 96 6.99 23.66 15.64
N SER A 97 7.61 22.91 14.71
CA SER A 97 8.21 23.44 13.48
C SER A 97 7.85 22.52 12.32
N PRO A 98 6.67 22.70 11.71
CA PRO A 98 6.22 21.86 10.61
C PRO A 98 7.21 21.93 9.44
N GLN A 99 7.63 20.76 8.99
CA GLN A 99 8.51 20.54 7.85
C GLN A 99 7.91 19.39 7.05
N VAL A 100 7.76 19.58 5.74
CA VAL A 100 7.27 18.55 4.82
C VAL A 100 8.46 17.90 4.10
N ASP A 101 8.31 16.65 3.69
CA ASP A 101 9.45 15.87 3.19
C ASP A 101 9.96 16.35 1.83
N ALA A 102 9.06 16.81 0.95
CA ALA A 102 9.43 17.40 -0.33
C ALA A 102 8.42 18.43 -0.85
N GLN A 103 8.89 19.30 -1.73
CA GLN A 103 8.08 20.20 -2.56
C GLN A 103 8.50 20.02 -4.02
N ILE A 104 7.51 19.98 -4.91
CA ILE A 104 7.70 20.04 -6.35
C ILE A 104 6.94 21.27 -6.84
N GLN A 105 7.68 22.29 -7.29
CA GLN A 105 7.09 23.48 -7.89
C GLN A 105 6.97 23.27 -9.40
N ILE A 106 5.77 23.51 -9.92
CA ILE A 106 5.45 23.41 -11.34
C ILE A 106 5.39 24.84 -11.90
N GLN A 107 6.19 25.12 -12.92
CA GLN A 107 6.23 26.43 -13.57
C GLN A 107 5.84 26.30 -15.04
N ASN A 108 5.26 27.36 -15.62
CA ASN A 108 5.06 27.44 -17.06
C ASN A 108 6.36 27.81 -17.80
N SER A 109 6.32 27.82 -19.13
CA SER A 109 7.47 28.20 -19.97
C SER A 109 7.99 29.62 -19.77
N GLU A 110 7.21 30.49 -19.14
CA GLU A 110 7.56 31.89 -18.85
C GLU A 110 8.17 32.04 -17.44
N GLY A 111 8.26 30.94 -16.68
CA GLY A 111 8.78 30.91 -15.31
C GLY A 111 7.77 31.33 -14.24
N GLU A 112 6.48 31.45 -14.59
CA GLU A 112 5.43 31.70 -13.61
C GLU A 112 5.04 30.40 -12.90
N SER A 113 4.92 30.47 -11.58
CA SER A 113 4.48 29.36 -10.74
C SER A 113 3.01 29.00 -11.06
N LEU A 114 2.77 27.76 -11.44
CA LEU A 114 1.44 27.22 -11.69
C LEU A 114 0.87 26.54 -10.44
N CYS A 115 1.70 25.73 -9.78
CA CYS A 115 1.27 24.92 -8.65
C CYS A 115 2.46 24.47 -7.80
N ASP A 116 2.26 24.44 -6.49
CA ASP A 116 3.14 23.80 -5.53
C ASP A 116 2.53 22.48 -5.05
N VAL A 117 3.27 21.38 -5.23
CA VAL A 117 2.90 20.05 -4.74
C VAL A 117 3.80 19.70 -3.56
N PHE A 118 3.23 19.66 -2.36
CA PHE A 118 3.90 19.26 -1.13
C PHE A 118 3.68 17.77 -0.89
N ILE A 119 4.74 17.04 -0.54
CA ILE A 119 4.71 15.59 -0.34
C ILE A 119 5.14 15.26 1.08
N GLU A 120 4.24 14.66 1.85
CA GLU A 120 4.53 14.04 3.15
C GLU A 120 4.57 12.52 2.99
N ALA A 121 5.64 11.87 3.43
CA ALA A 121 5.90 10.47 3.13
C ALA A 121 6.19 9.65 4.39
N LYS A 122 5.41 8.59 4.62
CA LYS A 122 5.67 7.58 5.66
C LYS A 122 6.28 6.34 5.06
N VAL A 123 7.53 6.05 5.44
CA VAL A 123 8.25 4.84 5.01
C VAL A 123 8.15 3.73 6.04
N ARG A 124 8.22 4.08 7.34
CA ARG A 124 8.07 3.09 8.41
C ARG A 124 6.61 2.90 8.83
N GLY A 125 5.81 3.95 8.68
CA GLY A 125 4.38 3.93 8.95
C GLY A 125 3.59 3.31 7.81
N SER A 126 2.58 2.50 8.13
CA SER A 126 1.60 2.03 7.14
C SER A 126 0.63 3.12 6.68
N ASP A 127 0.40 4.09 7.56
CA ASP A 127 -0.59 5.16 7.43
C ASP A 127 0.02 6.52 7.86
N LEU A 128 -0.54 7.60 7.30
CA LEU A 128 -0.28 8.99 7.63
C LEU A 128 -1.03 9.41 8.91
N GLN A 129 -0.62 10.52 9.52
CA GLN A 129 -1.24 11.05 10.73
C GLN A 129 -2.10 12.27 10.40
N ARG A 130 -3.40 12.20 10.68
CA ARG A 130 -4.38 13.25 10.33
C ARG A 130 -3.95 14.63 10.83
N ARG A 131 -3.61 14.74 12.13
CA ARG A 131 -3.22 16.02 12.73
C ARG A 131 -1.97 16.61 12.09
N GLN A 132 -1.02 15.76 11.68
CA GLN A 132 0.16 16.21 10.94
C GLN A 132 -0.23 16.83 9.59
N LEU A 133 -1.13 16.19 8.84
CA LEU A 133 -1.63 16.71 7.56
C LEU A 133 -2.42 18.02 7.76
N GLU A 134 -3.28 18.10 8.77
CA GLU A 134 -4.00 19.32 9.13
C GLU A 134 -3.05 20.48 9.46
N GLU A 135 -2.00 20.23 10.26
CA GLU A 135 -0.98 21.23 10.58
C GLU A 135 -0.20 21.68 9.33
N TYR A 136 0.00 20.81 8.33
CA TYR A 136 0.59 21.19 7.05
C TYR A 136 -0.35 22.01 6.17
N VAL A 137 -1.65 21.70 6.15
CA VAL A 137 -2.65 22.50 5.42
C VAL A 137 -2.57 23.96 5.85
N ASP A 138 -2.54 24.21 7.16
CA ASP A 138 -2.43 25.56 7.70
C ASP A 138 -1.03 26.18 7.46
N ALA A 139 0.03 25.41 7.68
CA ALA A 139 1.41 25.93 7.62
C ALA A 139 1.87 26.28 6.19
N PHE A 140 1.40 25.54 5.20
CA PHE A 140 1.76 25.70 3.79
C PHE A 140 0.66 26.37 2.95
N GLY A 141 -0.43 26.82 3.58
CA GLY A 141 -1.50 27.53 2.89
C GLY A 141 -2.18 26.70 1.80
N ILE A 142 -2.39 25.41 2.05
CA ILE A 142 -2.95 24.48 1.07
C ILE A 142 -4.38 24.91 0.72
N SER A 143 -4.59 25.23 -0.55
CA SER A 143 -5.84 25.83 -1.05
C SER A 143 -6.75 24.83 -1.74
N GLU A 144 -6.19 23.74 -2.25
CA GLU A 144 -6.91 22.74 -3.04
C GLU A 144 -7.52 21.65 -2.18
N GLN A 145 -8.69 21.15 -2.61
CA GLN A 145 -9.33 19.98 -2.03
C GLN A 145 -9.09 18.76 -2.94
N GLY A 146 -8.69 17.66 -2.33
CA GLY A 146 -8.63 16.34 -2.94
C GLY A 146 -10.01 15.75 -3.21
N GLU A 147 -10.05 14.57 -3.83
CA GLU A 147 -11.29 13.95 -4.33
C GLU A 147 -12.35 13.70 -3.25
N ASP A 148 -11.91 13.41 -2.02
CA ASP A 148 -12.78 13.17 -0.85
C ASP A 148 -13.19 14.47 -0.11
N GLY A 149 -12.94 15.64 -0.70
CA GLY A 149 -13.19 16.95 -0.09
C GLY A 149 -12.28 17.29 1.09
N GLN A 150 -11.22 16.52 1.31
CA GLN A 150 -10.14 16.84 2.25
C GLN A 150 -9.14 17.80 1.58
N SER A 151 -8.40 18.59 2.35
CA SER A 151 -7.35 19.47 1.81
C SER A 151 -6.05 18.72 1.45
N TRP A 152 -6.11 17.42 1.22
CA TRP A 152 -4.99 16.57 0.82
C TRP A 152 -5.48 15.33 0.08
N ASP A 153 -4.63 14.79 -0.78
CA ASP A 153 -4.80 13.47 -1.40
C ASP A 153 -3.85 12.45 -0.78
N THR A 154 -4.16 11.16 -0.97
CA THR A 154 -3.29 10.08 -0.47
C THR A 154 -3.02 9.05 -1.53
N ILE A 155 -1.75 8.67 -1.65
CA ILE A 155 -1.28 7.64 -2.59
C ILE A 155 -0.47 6.57 -1.85
N GLN A 156 -0.36 5.40 -2.47
CA GLN A 156 0.40 4.25 -1.97
C GLN A 156 1.81 4.24 -2.56
N TRP A 157 2.81 3.74 -1.83
CA TRP A 157 4.14 3.48 -2.40
C TRP A 157 4.09 2.47 -3.56
N SER A 158 3.10 1.57 -3.56
CA SER A 158 2.84 0.67 -4.68
C SER A 158 2.31 1.40 -5.92
N ASP A 159 1.68 2.57 -5.79
CA ASP A 159 1.28 3.40 -6.94
C ASP A 159 2.51 4.05 -7.58
N VAL A 160 3.46 4.52 -6.75
CA VAL A 160 4.77 5.02 -7.25
C VAL A 160 5.53 3.92 -7.98
N TYR A 161 5.58 2.73 -7.40
CA TYR A 161 6.17 1.55 -8.03
C TYR A 161 5.55 1.28 -9.40
N ARG A 162 4.22 1.22 -9.47
CA ARG A 162 3.44 0.99 -10.69
C ARG A 162 3.78 2.02 -11.77
N LEU A 163 3.71 3.31 -11.44
CA LEU A 163 4.01 4.40 -12.37
C LEU A 163 5.45 4.32 -12.91
N PHE A 164 6.39 3.93 -12.07
CA PHE A 164 7.80 3.80 -12.45
C PHE A 164 8.04 2.55 -13.32
N GLU A 165 7.35 1.44 -13.05
CA GLU A 165 7.37 0.25 -13.91
C GLU A 165 6.75 0.56 -15.28
N GLU A 166 5.59 1.22 -15.32
CA GLU A 166 4.97 1.65 -16.58
C GLU A 166 5.87 2.57 -17.40
N ALA A 167 6.55 3.52 -16.74
CA ALA A 167 7.53 4.38 -17.40
C ALA A 167 8.74 3.59 -17.93
N ARG A 168 9.22 2.59 -17.18
CA ARG A 168 10.32 1.70 -17.58
C ARG A 168 9.96 0.87 -18.82
N GLU A 169 8.71 0.46 -18.96
CA GLU A 169 8.20 -0.43 -20.02
C GLU A 169 7.66 0.30 -21.27
N SER A 170 6.92 1.40 -21.08
CA SER A 170 6.20 2.12 -22.15
C SER A 170 7.08 2.79 -23.20
N ALA A 171 8.39 2.88 -22.96
CA ALA A 171 9.32 3.42 -23.92
C ALA A 171 9.63 2.42 -25.04
N SER A 172 8.69 2.38 -25.97
CA SER A 172 8.77 1.59 -27.20
C SER A 172 9.77 2.21 -28.17
N SER A 173 10.75 1.41 -28.59
CA SER A 173 11.54 1.55 -29.83
C SER A 173 12.47 2.76 -30.04
N CYS A 174 12.59 3.70 -29.12
CA CYS A 174 13.71 4.63 -29.06
C CYS A 174 14.32 4.57 -27.65
N GLU A 175 15.65 4.59 -27.59
CA GLU A 175 16.46 4.47 -26.39
C GLU A 175 15.92 5.36 -25.26
N VAL A 176 15.18 4.79 -24.29
CA VAL A 176 15.26 5.37 -22.94
C VAL A 176 16.74 5.39 -22.63
N PRO A 177 17.32 6.54 -22.27
CA PRO A 177 18.70 6.58 -21.84
C PRO A 177 18.87 5.46 -20.81
N SER A 178 19.86 4.58 -20.98
CA SER A 178 20.08 3.43 -20.07
C SER A 178 20.12 3.85 -18.59
N ARG A 179 20.43 5.12 -18.35
CA ARG A 179 20.33 5.82 -17.07
C ARG A 179 18.93 5.78 -16.46
N ASP A 180 17.89 6.17 -17.18
CA ASP A 180 16.55 6.35 -16.60
C ASP A 180 15.93 5.00 -16.23
N LYS A 181 16.10 3.98 -17.08
CA LYS A 181 15.73 2.59 -16.72
C LYS A 181 16.45 2.11 -15.46
N TYR A 182 17.73 2.45 -15.31
CA TYR A 182 18.51 2.13 -14.12
C TYR A 182 17.96 2.85 -12.88
N LEU A 183 17.68 4.16 -12.96
CA LEU A 183 17.16 4.93 -11.83
C LEU A 183 15.80 4.41 -11.36
N LEU A 184 14.87 4.18 -12.29
CA LEU A 184 13.53 3.62 -12.00
C LEU A 184 13.63 2.24 -11.34
N SER A 185 14.46 1.35 -11.91
CA SER A 185 14.67 -0.01 -11.39
C SER A 185 15.30 0.00 -10.00
N GLU A 186 16.35 0.78 -9.77
CA GLU A 186 17.02 0.86 -8.46
C GLU A 186 16.09 1.44 -7.39
N PHE A 187 15.27 2.43 -7.72
CA PHE A 187 14.28 2.96 -6.79
C PHE A 187 13.20 1.92 -6.46
N ASN A 188 12.64 1.25 -7.46
CA ASN A 188 11.63 0.20 -7.26
C ASN A 188 12.18 -0.99 -6.47
N HIS A 189 13.40 -1.44 -6.77
CA HIS A 189 14.08 -2.47 -5.99
C HIS A 189 14.23 -2.06 -4.53
N ARG A 190 14.55 -0.79 -4.26
CA ARG A 190 14.64 -0.29 -2.90
C ARG A 190 13.31 -0.34 -2.18
N LEU A 191 12.21 0.08 -2.82
CA LEU A 191 10.87 0.02 -2.22
C LEU A 191 10.48 -1.43 -1.85
N LEU A 192 10.78 -2.39 -2.74
CA LEU A 192 10.56 -3.81 -2.50
C LEU A 192 11.39 -4.33 -1.33
N GLN A 193 12.70 -4.08 -1.31
CA GLN A 193 13.60 -4.44 -0.21
C GLN A 193 13.18 -3.83 1.15
N LYS A 194 12.32 -2.81 1.14
CA LYS A 194 11.78 -2.17 2.34
C LYS A 194 10.35 -2.59 2.66
N GLY A 195 9.76 -3.52 1.92
CA GLY A 195 8.42 -4.04 2.16
C GLY A 195 7.34 -2.97 1.98
N MET A 196 7.59 -1.99 1.10
CA MET A 196 6.71 -0.83 0.90
C MET A 196 5.70 -1.04 -0.23
N VAL A 197 5.96 -2.00 -1.13
CA VAL A 197 5.15 -2.26 -2.32
C VAL A 197 4.14 -3.36 -2.01
N ARG A 198 2.95 -2.96 -1.56
CA ARG A 198 1.80 -3.86 -1.30
C ARG A 198 0.52 -3.16 -1.75
N GLY A 199 0.05 -3.48 -2.95
CA GLY A 199 -1.16 -2.90 -3.52
C GLY A 199 -2.41 -3.33 -2.77
N THR A 200 -3.33 -2.40 -2.50
CA THR A 200 -4.57 -2.69 -1.74
C THR A 200 -5.66 -3.28 -2.65
N LEU A 201 -5.97 -4.55 -2.45
CA LEU A 201 -7.03 -5.27 -3.17
C LEU A 201 -8.40 -5.10 -2.54
N GLY A 202 -8.49 -5.08 -1.21
CA GLY A 202 -9.77 -4.91 -0.51
C GLY A 202 -9.62 -4.35 0.89
N VAL A 203 -10.67 -3.69 1.39
CA VAL A 203 -10.68 -3.01 2.68
C VAL A 203 -11.95 -3.35 3.46
N SER A 204 -11.80 -3.64 4.74
CA SER A 204 -12.90 -3.64 5.70
C SER A 204 -12.62 -2.64 6.81
N LYS A 205 -13.65 -1.86 7.16
CA LYS A 205 -13.61 -0.88 8.26
C LYS A 205 -14.67 -1.31 9.27
N THR A 206 -14.25 -1.55 10.51
CA THR A 206 -15.14 -1.90 11.62
C THR A 206 -14.81 -1.02 12.82
N GLY A 207 -15.77 -0.76 13.71
CA GLY A 207 -15.60 0.21 14.80
C GLY A 207 -16.94 0.77 15.28
N GLY A 208 -17.04 1.07 16.57
CA GLY A 208 -18.30 1.43 17.24
C GLY A 208 -18.31 2.83 17.84
N GLU A 209 -19.45 3.21 18.43
CA GLU A 209 -19.74 4.53 19.03
C GLU A 209 -18.73 4.99 20.11
N ASN A 210 -17.94 4.07 20.65
CA ASN A 210 -16.92 4.32 21.69
C ASN A 210 -15.60 4.89 21.14
N GLY A 211 -15.51 5.22 19.84
CA GLY A 211 -14.32 5.80 19.23
C GLY A 211 -13.25 4.80 18.79
N ASP A 212 -13.40 3.50 19.10
CA ASP A 212 -12.54 2.43 18.61
C ASP A 212 -12.70 2.28 17.09
N LYS A 213 -11.57 2.31 16.37
CA LYS A 213 -11.53 2.17 14.91
C LYS A 213 -10.63 1.02 14.54
N HIS A 214 -11.16 0.11 13.74
CA HIS A 214 -10.46 -1.05 13.23
C HIS A 214 -10.49 -1.07 11.71
N ARG A 215 -9.36 -1.44 11.12
CA ARG A 215 -9.24 -1.56 9.67
C ARG A 215 -8.53 -2.84 9.32
N LYS A 216 -9.08 -3.59 8.37
CA LYS A 216 -8.40 -4.72 7.74
C LYS A 216 -8.26 -4.48 6.26
N ARG A 217 -7.16 -4.95 5.69
CA ARG A 217 -6.88 -4.84 4.27
C ARG A 217 -6.36 -6.17 3.74
N LEU A 218 -6.74 -6.49 2.52
CA LEU A 218 -6.10 -7.51 1.71
C LEU A 218 -5.18 -6.81 0.72
N LEU A 219 -3.91 -7.16 0.75
CA LEU A 219 -2.89 -6.57 -0.10
C LEU A 219 -2.23 -7.66 -0.94
N VAL A 220 -1.63 -7.27 -2.06
CA VAL A 220 -0.80 -8.14 -2.91
C VAL A 220 0.47 -7.43 -3.36
N GLY A 221 1.52 -8.21 -3.60
CA GLY A 221 2.74 -7.75 -4.26
C GLY A 221 3.91 -8.68 -3.97
N PRO A 222 5.05 -8.51 -4.66
CA PRO A 222 6.27 -9.28 -4.40
C PRO A 222 6.97 -8.79 -3.12
N LYS A 223 7.65 -9.71 -2.40
CA LYS A 223 8.30 -9.39 -1.12
C LYS A 223 9.65 -8.71 -1.31
N ASP A 224 10.35 -9.11 -2.36
CA ASP A 224 11.65 -8.61 -2.77
C ASP A 224 11.73 -8.62 -4.31
N PRO A 225 12.78 -8.03 -4.91
CA PRO A 225 12.96 -8.09 -6.36
C PRO A 225 13.04 -9.54 -6.84
N ASP A 226 12.36 -9.83 -7.96
CA ASP A 226 12.33 -11.13 -8.62
C ASP A 226 11.62 -12.27 -7.84
N SER A 227 10.91 -11.98 -6.73
CA SER A 227 10.02 -12.97 -6.09
C SER A 227 8.60 -12.93 -6.64
N ASP A 228 7.92 -14.08 -6.51
CA ASP A 228 6.50 -14.20 -6.75
C ASP A 228 5.69 -13.33 -5.76
N PRO A 229 4.52 -12.80 -6.19
CA PRO A 229 3.65 -12.05 -5.31
C PRO A 229 3.09 -12.90 -4.17
N VAL A 230 2.84 -12.24 -3.03
CA VAL A 230 2.21 -12.86 -1.86
C VAL A 230 0.96 -12.08 -1.46
N LEU A 231 -0.05 -12.80 -0.97
CA LEU A 231 -1.25 -12.22 -0.41
C LEU A 231 -0.97 -11.80 1.04
N THR A 232 -1.28 -10.56 1.41
CA THR A 232 -1.01 -10.05 2.75
C THR A 232 -2.31 -9.60 3.41
N PHE A 233 -2.67 -10.24 4.52
CA PHE A 233 -3.71 -9.78 5.42
C PHE A 233 -3.11 -8.79 6.40
N TRP A 234 -3.56 -7.54 6.37
CA TRP A 234 -3.10 -6.50 7.29
C TRP A 234 -4.24 -6.04 8.19
N ALA A 235 -3.95 -5.78 9.46
CA ALA A 235 -4.89 -5.21 10.40
C ALA A 235 -4.29 -4.06 11.19
N PHE A 236 -5.17 -3.12 11.52
CA PHE A 236 -4.90 -1.99 12.38
C PHE A 236 -6.01 -1.81 13.41
N SER A 237 -5.59 -1.42 14.61
CA SER A 237 -6.45 -1.05 15.73
C SER A 237 -6.08 0.32 16.25
N HIS A 238 -7.10 1.15 16.43
CA HIS A 238 -7.05 2.32 17.28
C HIS A 238 -7.97 2.11 18.49
N ARG A 239 -7.38 2.24 19.68
CA ARG A 239 -8.07 2.36 20.96
C ARG A 239 -7.42 3.51 21.72
N GLU A 240 -8.15 4.24 22.57
CA GLU A 240 -7.65 5.42 23.30
C GLU A 240 -6.18 5.26 23.76
N GLY A 241 -5.26 6.03 23.16
CA GLY A 241 -3.83 6.04 23.49
C GLY A 241 -3.00 4.83 23.02
N GLN A 242 -3.57 3.87 22.29
CA GLN A 242 -2.90 2.67 21.80
C GLN A 242 -3.22 2.38 20.33
N ASN A 243 -2.23 2.63 19.47
CA ASN A 243 -2.26 2.26 18.06
C ASN A 243 -1.46 0.98 17.85
N GLN A 244 -2.06 -0.02 17.20
CA GLN A 244 -1.40 -1.28 16.88
C GLN A 244 -1.65 -1.67 15.42
N SER A 245 -0.65 -2.25 14.77
CA SER A 245 -0.79 -2.83 13.43
C SER A 245 -0.05 -4.15 13.33
N SER A 246 -0.54 -5.04 12.46
CA SER A 246 0.07 -6.34 12.20
C SER A 246 -0.29 -6.85 10.81
N SER A 247 0.51 -7.77 10.29
CA SER A 247 0.24 -8.42 9.01
C SER A 247 0.62 -9.90 9.02
N ILE A 248 -0.01 -10.66 8.14
CA ILE A 248 0.31 -12.05 7.84
C ILE A 248 0.39 -12.18 6.32
N GLU A 249 1.51 -12.74 5.86
CA GLU A 249 1.77 -13.03 4.45
C GLU A 249 1.41 -14.49 4.16
N VAL A 250 0.75 -14.71 3.03
CA VAL A 250 0.25 -16.00 2.54
C VAL A 250 0.70 -16.13 1.09
N PRO A 251 1.75 -16.93 0.81
CA PRO A 251 2.17 -17.21 -0.55
C PRO A 251 1.17 -18.12 -1.29
N GLU A 252 1.31 -18.20 -2.60
CA GLU A 252 0.43 -18.97 -3.48
C GLU A 252 0.41 -20.47 -3.15
N ASP A 253 1.58 -21.08 -2.97
CA ASP A 253 1.73 -22.50 -2.61
C ASP A 253 0.92 -22.87 -1.36
N CYS A 254 0.89 -21.97 -0.37
CA CYS A 254 0.13 -22.16 0.86
C CYS A 254 -1.39 -22.07 0.61
N LEU A 255 -1.85 -21.20 -0.29
CA LEU A 255 -3.27 -21.15 -0.66
C LEU A 255 -3.68 -22.43 -1.39
N GLN A 256 -2.83 -22.90 -2.30
CA GLN A 256 -3.04 -24.16 -3.03
C GLN A 256 -3.05 -25.36 -2.08
N GLU A 257 -2.15 -25.42 -1.11
CA GLU A 257 -2.13 -26.49 -0.10
C GLU A 257 -3.38 -26.45 0.80
N LEU A 258 -3.81 -25.27 1.24
CA LEU A 258 -4.97 -25.12 2.13
C LEU A 258 -6.31 -25.33 1.43
N PHE A 259 -6.44 -24.90 0.17
CA PHE A 259 -7.72 -24.76 -0.49
C PHE A 259 -7.77 -25.38 -1.90
N GLY A 260 -6.70 -25.99 -2.40
CA GLY A 260 -6.63 -26.56 -3.76
C GLY A 260 -7.61 -27.70 -4.00
N GLU A 261 -7.90 -28.50 -2.97
CA GLU A 261 -8.91 -29.56 -3.02
C GLU A 261 -10.36 -29.05 -2.99
N MET A 262 -10.56 -27.76 -2.68
CA MET A 262 -11.88 -27.16 -2.72
C MET A 262 -12.40 -27.14 -4.16
N ALA A 263 -13.59 -27.67 -4.39
CA ALA A 263 -14.22 -27.64 -5.71
C ALA A 263 -14.33 -26.20 -6.23
N LEU A 264 -14.11 -26.00 -7.53
CA LEU A 264 -14.03 -24.66 -8.15
C LEU A 264 -15.27 -23.79 -7.87
N GLU A 265 -16.47 -24.37 -7.95
CA GLU A 265 -17.73 -23.66 -7.62
C GLU A 265 -17.79 -23.19 -6.16
N THR A 266 -17.25 -23.99 -5.23
CA THR A 266 -17.15 -23.61 -3.82
C THR A 266 -16.11 -22.51 -3.64
N ARG A 267 -14.97 -22.58 -4.33
CA ARG A 267 -13.94 -21.53 -4.30
C ARG A 267 -14.49 -20.19 -4.75
N ARG A 268 -15.23 -20.13 -5.86
CA ARG A 268 -15.86 -18.90 -6.35
C ARG A 268 -16.74 -18.24 -5.29
N LYS A 269 -17.61 -19.01 -4.63
CA LYS A 269 -18.44 -18.48 -3.54
C LYS A 269 -17.60 -17.95 -2.38
N VAL A 270 -16.61 -18.71 -1.95
CA VAL A 270 -15.80 -18.35 -0.78
C VAL A 270 -14.96 -17.10 -1.02
N PHE A 271 -14.26 -17.00 -2.15
CA PHE A 271 -13.25 -15.97 -2.39
C PHE A 271 -13.68 -14.85 -3.36
N LEU A 272 -14.71 -15.05 -4.18
CA LEU A 272 -15.21 -14.00 -5.08
C LEU A 272 -16.54 -13.40 -4.61
N GLU A 273 -17.37 -14.20 -3.93
CA GLU A 273 -18.61 -13.70 -3.31
C GLU A 273 -18.43 -13.41 -1.81
N GLY A 274 -17.30 -13.82 -1.22
CA GLY A 274 -17.05 -13.62 0.21
C GLY A 274 -17.95 -14.45 1.12
N ASP A 275 -18.45 -15.59 0.64
CA ASP A 275 -19.33 -16.49 1.40
C ASP A 275 -18.56 -17.26 2.47
N PHE A 276 -18.53 -16.68 3.68
CA PHE A 276 -17.85 -17.28 4.83
C PHE A 276 -18.54 -18.55 5.35
N GLU A 277 -19.87 -18.62 5.28
CA GLU A 277 -20.61 -19.81 5.72
C GLU A 277 -20.26 -21.01 4.84
N ARG A 278 -20.08 -20.77 3.53
CA ARG A 278 -19.65 -21.81 2.59
C ARG A 278 -18.25 -22.32 2.89
N LEU A 279 -17.34 -21.46 3.34
CA LEU A 279 -16.01 -21.87 3.79
C LEU A 279 -16.13 -22.79 5.02
N GLN A 280 -16.95 -22.43 6.01
CA GLN A 280 -17.17 -23.26 7.20
C GLN A 280 -17.78 -24.62 6.86
N GLN A 281 -18.77 -24.65 5.96
CA GLN A 281 -19.40 -25.88 5.48
C GLN A 281 -18.38 -26.80 4.82
N TRP A 282 -17.56 -26.25 3.92
CA TRP A 282 -16.53 -27.04 3.25
C TRP A 282 -15.52 -27.65 4.24
N VAL A 283 -15.12 -26.91 5.29
CA VAL A 283 -14.25 -27.45 6.35
C VAL A 283 -14.91 -28.62 7.09
N VAL A 284 -16.20 -28.51 7.43
CA VAL A 284 -16.96 -29.59 8.08
C VAL A 284 -17.12 -30.80 7.16
N GLU A 285 -17.28 -30.58 5.85
CA GLU A 285 -17.42 -31.66 4.87
C GLU A 285 -16.11 -32.42 4.61
N THR A 286 -14.95 -31.78 4.85
CA THR A 286 -13.63 -32.32 4.52
C THR A 286 -12.83 -32.79 5.73
N THR A 287 -13.35 -32.59 6.94
CA THR A 287 -12.68 -32.99 8.19
C THR A 287 -13.65 -33.66 9.17
N ASP A 288 -13.12 -34.14 10.30
CA ASP A 288 -13.92 -34.66 11.40
C ASP A 288 -14.54 -33.56 12.29
N LEU A 289 -14.38 -32.28 11.92
CA LEU A 289 -14.93 -31.15 12.66
C LEU A 289 -16.41 -30.95 12.34
N THR A 290 -17.13 -30.42 13.32
CA THR A 290 -18.54 -30.00 13.20
C THR A 290 -18.67 -28.50 13.45
N LEU A 291 -19.82 -27.93 13.09
CA LEU A 291 -20.12 -26.52 13.42
C LEU A 291 -20.06 -26.22 14.93
N ALA A 292 -20.26 -27.23 15.79
CA ALA A 292 -20.14 -27.06 17.23
C ALA A 292 -18.68 -26.88 17.67
N ASP A 293 -17.72 -27.45 16.94
CA ASP A 293 -16.30 -27.39 17.26
C ASP A 293 -15.69 -26.00 17.02
N PHE A 294 -16.37 -25.15 16.24
CA PHE A 294 -15.96 -23.75 16.05
C PHE A 294 -16.37 -22.83 17.20
N LYS A 295 -17.11 -23.35 18.18
CA LYS A 295 -17.49 -22.62 19.39
C LYS A 295 -16.35 -22.57 20.42
N ASP A 296 -16.54 -21.77 21.45
CA ASP A 296 -15.66 -21.54 22.60
C ASP A 296 -14.21 -21.22 22.25
N SER A 297 -13.27 -22.11 22.58
CA SER A 297 -11.85 -21.93 22.25
C SER A 297 -11.58 -21.96 20.75
N GLY A 298 -12.58 -22.35 19.95
CA GLY A 298 -12.46 -22.54 18.52
C GLY A 298 -11.77 -23.85 18.15
N SER A 299 -11.72 -24.11 16.85
CA SER A 299 -11.01 -25.25 16.28
C SER A 299 -10.05 -24.83 15.18
N THR A 300 -9.05 -25.67 15.01
CA THR A 300 -8.01 -25.54 13.99
C THR A 300 -8.34 -26.44 12.82
N PHE A 301 -8.28 -25.88 11.62
CA PHE A 301 -8.39 -26.57 10.34
C PHE A 301 -7.14 -26.29 9.49
N ALA A 302 -6.61 -27.37 8.90
CA ALA A 302 -5.47 -27.42 7.98
C ALA A 302 -4.17 -26.77 8.47
N LYS A 303 -3.04 -27.33 8.05
CA LYS A 303 -1.70 -26.80 8.31
C LYS A 303 -0.93 -26.90 7.01
N ALA A 304 -0.69 -25.77 6.35
CA ALA A 304 0.24 -25.71 5.22
C ALA A 304 1.66 -25.52 5.76
N GLU A 305 2.59 -26.43 5.50
CA GLU A 305 3.97 -26.36 6.00
C GLU A 305 4.95 -26.03 4.87
N ARG A 306 5.86 -25.08 5.11
CA ARG A 306 6.87 -24.71 4.12
C ARG A 306 8.26 -25.27 4.47
N GLU A 307 8.80 -26.11 3.58
CA GLU A 307 10.17 -26.60 3.68
C GLU A 307 11.19 -25.46 3.52
N GLY A 308 12.32 -25.55 4.24
CA GLY A 308 13.46 -24.61 4.09
C GLY A 308 13.50 -23.42 5.05
N TYR A 309 12.53 -23.29 5.96
CA TYR A 309 12.56 -22.28 7.03
C TYR A 309 13.19 -22.82 8.32
N PRO A 310 13.94 -22.00 9.09
CA PRO A 310 14.63 -22.45 10.31
C PRO A 310 13.68 -22.86 11.46
N GLU A 311 12.42 -22.43 11.42
CA GLU A 311 11.32 -22.92 12.26
C GLU A 311 10.18 -23.38 11.33
N PRO A 312 9.31 -24.34 11.70
CA PRO A 312 8.23 -24.81 10.83
C PRO A 312 7.28 -23.65 10.50
N ALA A 313 7.56 -22.93 9.42
CA ALA A 313 6.76 -21.85 8.90
C ALA A 313 5.53 -22.49 8.26
N GLY A 314 4.36 -22.24 8.84
CA GLY A 314 3.15 -22.82 8.31
C GLY A 314 1.93 -22.01 8.63
N ILE A 315 0.87 -22.25 7.87
CA ILE A 315 -0.36 -21.50 7.93
C ILE A 315 -1.47 -22.37 8.49
N MET A 316 -2.17 -21.86 9.50
CA MET A 316 -3.26 -22.57 10.18
C MET A 316 -4.52 -21.73 10.17
N LEU A 317 -5.64 -22.33 9.76
CA LEU A 317 -6.95 -21.69 9.78
C LEU A 317 -7.62 -22.00 11.13
N ARG A 318 -8.01 -20.99 11.88
CA ARG A 318 -8.69 -21.16 13.16
C ARG A 318 -10.01 -20.41 13.17
N PHE A 319 -11.08 -21.14 13.46
CA PHE A 319 -12.42 -20.62 13.66
C PHE A 319 -12.66 -20.48 15.17
N SER A 320 -13.39 -19.46 15.64
CA SER A 320 -13.62 -19.21 17.06
C SER A 320 -15.03 -18.69 17.36
N ASN A 321 -15.43 -18.72 18.64
CA ASN A 321 -16.76 -18.30 19.12
C ASN A 321 -17.18 -16.86 18.75
N SER A 322 -16.22 -15.99 18.44
CA SER A 322 -16.50 -14.62 17.99
C SER A 322 -16.70 -14.54 16.47
N ASP A 323 -17.00 -15.67 15.82
CA ASP A 323 -17.05 -15.90 14.38
C ASP A 323 -15.77 -15.49 13.62
N LEU A 324 -14.67 -15.28 14.34
CA LEU A 324 -13.42 -14.82 13.75
C LEU A 324 -12.69 -15.97 13.06
N PHE A 325 -12.27 -15.73 11.80
CA PHE A 325 -11.41 -16.60 11.03
C PHE A 325 -9.97 -16.12 11.03
N LYS A 326 -9.09 -16.95 11.59
CA LYS A 326 -7.69 -16.64 11.82
C LYS A 326 -6.83 -17.47 10.90
N ILE A 327 -6.14 -16.80 9.99
CA ILE A 327 -4.92 -17.34 9.36
C ILE A 327 -3.79 -17.08 10.37
N ASN A 328 -3.12 -18.11 10.87
CA ASN A 328 -1.91 -17.96 11.68
C ASN A 328 -0.71 -18.37 10.86
N SER A 329 0.37 -17.59 10.87
CA SER A 329 1.67 -18.07 10.45
C SER A 329 2.51 -18.46 11.67
N TYR A 330 3.28 -19.54 11.59
CA TYR A 330 4.37 -19.79 12.55
C TYR A 330 5.55 -18.83 12.35
N ASN A 331 5.63 -18.18 11.20
CA ASN A 331 6.72 -17.28 10.80
C ASN A 331 6.27 -15.81 10.82
N VAL A 332 5.46 -15.43 11.82
CA VAL A 332 5.24 -14.01 12.12
C VAL A 332 6.59 -13.47 12.57
N GLU A 333 7.23 -12.64 11.75
CA GLU A 333 8.25 -11.71 12.24
C GLU A 333 7.61 -10.97 13.42
N LYS A 334 8.01 -11.37 14.63
CA LYS A 334 7.36 -11.06 15.91
C LYS A 334 6.75 -9.66 15.90
N SER A 335 5.43 -9.57 15.83
CA SER A 335 4.76 -8.43 16.44
C SER A 335 5.06 -8.50 17.93
N ASN A 336 5.82 -7.54 18.43
CA ASN A 336 6.13 -7.43 19.84
C ASN A 336 4.81 -7.39 20.66
N GLY A 337 4.51 -8.48 21.38
CA GLY A 337 3.41 -8.54 22.36
C GLY A 337 2.05 -9.00 21.81
N TRP A 338 1.10 -9.11 22.74
CA TRP A 338 -0.30 -9.40 22.44
C TRP A 338 -0.91 -8.25 21.64
N ILE A 339 -1.29 -8.51 20.38
CA ILE A 339 -2.05 -7.56 19.55
C ILE A 339 -3.54 -7.70 19.89
N TYR A 340 -4.20 -6.58 20.20
CA TYR A 340 -5.62 -6.57 20.53
C TYR A 340 -6.52 -6.83 19.32
N TYR A 341 -6.06 -6.50 18.12
CA TYR A 341 -6.78 -6.69 16.86
C TYR A 341 -5.86 -7.29 15.77
N PRO A 342 -5.70 -8.62 15.76
CA PRO A 342 -4.85 -9.33 14.80
C PRO A 342 -5.44 -9.31 13.37
N PRO A 343 -4.67 -9.68 12.33
CA PRO A 343 -5.09 -9.65 10.92
C PRO A 343 -5.94 -10.88 10.56
N ILE A 344 -7.05 -11.01 11.28
CA ILE A 344 -8.00 -12.13 11.29
C ILE A 344 -9.33 -11.62 10.77
N LEU A 345 -9.87 -12.12 9.67
CA LEU A 345 -11.12 -11.59 9.16
C LEU A 345 -12.31 -12.17 9.95
N ALA A 346 -13.14 -11.30 10.53
CA ALA A 346 -14.50 -11.67 10.93
C ALA A 346 -15.34 -11.97 9.67
N PRO A 347 -16.52 -12.62 9.76
CA PRO A 347 -17.27 -13.03 8.58
C PRO A 347 -17.65 -11.84 7.70
N LYS A 348 -18.12 -10.74 8.31
CA LYS A 348 -18.42 -9.50 7.58
C LYS A 348 -17.19 -8.84 6.98
N GLU A 349 -16.04 -8.98 7.64
CA GLU A 349 -14.77 -8.42 7.14
C GLU A 349 -14.25 -9.25 5.98
N TRP A 350 -14.42 -10.57 6.01
CA TRP A 350 -14.17 -11.50 4.92
C TRP A 350 -15.02 -11.14 3.71
N GLU A 351 -16.34 -11.05 3.90
CA GLU A 351 -17.28 -10.66 2.86
C GLU A 351 -16.90 -9.31 2.23
N SER A 352 -16.67 -8.27 3.05
CA SER A 352 -16.31 -6.93 2.57
C SER A 352 -15.03 -6.94 1.74
N VAL A 353 -13.98 -7.61 2.23
CA VAL A 353 -12.66 -7.62 1.60
C VAL A 353 -12.70 -8.35 0.25
N PHE A 354 -13.35 -9.51 0.20
CA PHE A 354 -13.40 -10.31 -1.02
C PHE A 354 -14.40 -9.78 -2.04
N ALA A 355 -15.49 -9.13 -1.61
CA ALA A 355 -16.37 -8.39 -2.50
C ALA A 355 -15.64 -7.20 -3.18
N GLU A 356 -14.83 -6.43 -2.44
CA GLU A 356 -14.04 -5.35 -3.02
C GLU A 356 -12.95 -5.89 -3.98
N LEU A 357 -12.27 -6.98 -3.60
CA LEU A 357 -11.34 -7.68 -4.49
C LEU A 357 -12.02 -8.04 -5.81
N ALA A 358 -13.15 -8.77 -5.74
CA ALA A 358 -13.86 -9.21 -6.92
C ALA A 358 -14.27 -8.03 -7.81
N GLY A 359 -14.70 -6.91 -7.21
CA GLY A 359 -15.04 -5.68 -7.93
C GLY A 359 -13.90 -5.09 -8.77
N LYS A 360 -12.64 -5.27 -8.35
CA LYS A 360 -11.45 -4.77 -9.07
C LYS A 360 -10.96 -5.69 -10.19
N LEU A 361 -11.32 -6.97 -10.14
CA LEU A 361 -10.85 -7.95 -11.12
C LEU A 361 -11.77 -8.01 -12.35
N SER A 362 -11.18 -8.09 -13.54
CA SER A 362 -11.91 -8.51 -14.75
C SER A 362 -12.30 -10.00 -14.66
N ASP A 363 -13.26 -10.44 -15.48
CA ASP A 363 -13.69 -11.85 -15.49
C ASP A 363 -12.54 -12.82 -15.79
N SER A 364 -11.61 -12.42 -16.67
CA SER A 364 -10.41 -13.23 -16.97
C SER A 364 -9.45 -13.34 -15.79
N GLN A 365 -9.29 -12.26 -15.01
CA GLN A 365 -8.42 -12.26 -13.83
C GLN A 365 -9.06 -13.02 -12.67
N ARG A 366 -10.38 -12.88 -12.48
CA ARG A 366 -11.15 -13.67 -11.50
C ARG A 366 -10.99 -15.17 -11.77
N GLU A 367 -11.11 -15.58 -13.03
CA GLU A 367 -10.99 -17.00 -13.39
C GLU A 367 -9.56 -17.52 -13.20
N ARG A 368 -8.54 -16.79 -13.63
CA ARG A 368 -7.13 -17.16 -13.39
C ARG A 368 -6.86 -17.33 -11.89
N PHE A 369 -7.22 -16.32 -11.09
CA PHE A 369 -7.05 -16.37 -9.65
C PHE A 369 -7.79 -17.58 -9.05
N ILE A 370 -9.05 -17.83 -9.40
CA ILE A 370 -9.82 -18.84 -8.67
C ILE A 370 -9.50 -20.29 -9.06
N VAL A 371 -8.99 -20.51 -10.28
CA VAL A 371 -8.66 -21.86 -10.79
C VAL A 371 -7.39 -22.41 -10.12
N ASP A 372 -6.36 -21.58 -9.93
CA ASP A 372 -5.06 -22.05 -9.43
C ASP A 372 -4.54 -21.23 -8.23
N PHE A 373 -5.32 -20.29 -7.69
CA PHE A 373 -4.85 -19.28 -6.73
C PHE A 373 -3.73 -18.38 -7.30
N ASP A 374 -3.69 -18.20 -8.62
CA ASP A 374 -2.73 -17.37 -9.36
C ASP A 374 -2.67 -15.94 -8.77
N LEU A 375 -1.62 -15.67 -7.99
CA LEU A 375 -1.41 -14.36 -7.36
C LEU A 375 -0.83 -13.33 -8.34
N ASP A 376 -0.21 -13.78 -9.44
CA ASP A 376 0.21 -12.89 -10.52
C ASP A 376 -1.00 -12.23 -11.17
N ALA A 377 -2.09 -12.95 -11.38
CA ALA A 377 -3.34 -12.38 -11.89
C ALA A 377 -3.87 -11.22 -11.03
N LEU A 378 -3.72 -11.31 -9.70
CA LEU A 378 -4.10 -10.23 -8.78
C LEU A 378 -3.12 -9.07 -8.83
N TRP A 379 -1.83 -9.36 -8.93
CA TRP A 379 -0.79 -8.33 -8.98
C TRP A 379 -0.83 -7.55 -10.30
N GLU A 380 -0.97 -8.24 -11.43
CA GLU A 380 -1.24 -7.65 -12.73
C GLU A 380 -2.49 -6.76 -12.70
N ALA A 381 -3.58 -7.23 -12.06
CA ALA A 381 -4.80 -6.45 -11.92
C ALA A 381 -4.56 -5.14 -11.17
N TYR A 382 -3.78 -5.17 -10.09
CA TYR A 382 -3.41 -3.94 -9.37
C TYR A 382 -2.49 -3.03 -10.21
N LEU A 383 -1.49 -3.58 -10.91
CA LEU A 383 -0.56 -2.81 -11.74
C LEU A 383 -1.22 -2.20 -12.99
N HIS A 384 -2.32 -2.78 -13.45
CA HIS A 384 -3.06 -2.30 -14.62
C HIS A 384 -4.42 -1.70 -14.24
N ASP A 385 -4.67 -1.52 -12.94
CA ASP A 385 -5.84 -0.78 -12.48
C ASP A 385 -5.71 0.63 -13.02
N SER A 386 -6.53 0.94 -14.01
CA SER A 386 -6.56 2.29 -14.57
C SER A 386 -6.96 3.23 -13.45
N PRO A 387 -6.30 4.38 -13.27
CA PRO A 387 -6.85 5.39 -12.37
C PRO A 387 -8.31 5.61 -12.79
N ILE A 388 -9.19 5.54 -11.80
CA ILE A 388 -10.65 5.60 -11.92
C ILE A 388 -11.01 6.52 -13.09
N SER A 389 -11.67 5.95 -14.10
CA SER A 389 -12.22 6.70 -15.22
C SER A 389 -13.08 7.83 -14.67
N THR A 390 -12.57 9.06 -14.73
CA THR A 390 -13.35 10.27 -14.50
C THR A 390 -14.39 10.37 -15.61
N SER A 391 -15.60 9.90 -15.32
CA SER A 391 -16.80 10.18 -16.12
C SER A 391 -17.34 11.57 -15.81
#